data_AF-A0A645HVZ2-F1
#
_entry.id   AF-A0A645HVZ2-F1
#
_cell.length_a   1.000
_cell.length_b   1.000
_cell.length_c   1.000
_cell.angle_alpha   90.00
_cell.angle_beta   90.00
_cell.angle_gamma   90.00
#
_symmetry.space_group_name_H-M   'P 1'
#
loop_
_entity.id
_entity.type
_entity.pdbx_description
1 polymer ?
#
loop_
_entity_poly.entity_id
_entity_poly.type
_entity_poly.pdbx_seq_one_letter_code
_entity_poly.pdbx_strand_id
1 'polypeptide(L)'
;MAAFIPLLILAVVAGQDGESALIIAVTLPLIPLFMALIGITTREQVNRRLKYQNRLANHFADLVTGLPTLQVFGRARSQLKGLRITEQRSRIETMKTLRIAFLSGGVLELLATLSVALVAVTVGFRVVAGDLDLTTALFILVLAPEAYLPVRLVGVHFHDSADGTAAADAVLRIIDAAETPQATE
;
A
#
# COMPACT_ATOMS: atom_id res chain seq x y z
N MET A 1 12.32 13.06 -5.24
CA MET A 1 13.28 12.25 -6.03
C MET A 1 12.60 11.22 -6.92
N ALA A 2 11.56 10.52 -6.45
CA ALA A 2 10.91 9.45 -7.23
C ALA A 2 10.37 9.85 -8.62
N ALA A 3 9.95 11.11 -8.82
CA ALA A 3 9.51 11.60 -10.13
C ALA A 3 10.64 12.13 -11.03
N PHE A 4 11.81 12.44 -10.46
CA PHE A 4 12.91 13.06 -11.22
C PHE A 4 13.63 12.05 -12.11
N ILE A 5 13.94 10.86 -11.59
CA ILE A 5 14.62 9.79 -12.34
C ILE A 5 13.79 9.34 -13.57
N PRO A 6 12.49 9.03 -13.44
CA PRO A 6 11.65 8.68 -14.60
C PRO A 6 11.60 9.78 -15.65
N LEU A 7 11.52 11.05 -15.24
CA LEU A 7 11.39 12.19 -16.15
C LEU A 7 12.71 12.46 -16.90
N LEU A 8 13.85 12.29 -16.23
CA LEU A 8 15.16 12.36 -16.85
C LEU A 8 15.35 11.23 -17.87
N ILE A 9 15.02 10.00 -17.51
CA ILE A 9 15.12 8.85 -18.42
C ILE A 9 14.20 9.06 -19.63
N LEU A 10 12.98 9.52 -19.42
CA LEU A 10 12.05 9.81 -20.51
C LEU A 10 12.60 10.88 -21.46
N ALA A 11 13.20 11.96 -20.94
CA ALA A 11 13.81 13.00 -21.75
C ALA A 11 15.00 12.48 -22.56
N VAL A 12 15.84 11.63 -21.97
CA VAL A 12 17.00 11.02 -22.65
C VAL A 12 16.54 10.04 -23.75
N VAL A 13 15.54 9.19 -23.47
CA VAL A 13 14.97 8.28 -24.47
C VAL A 13 14.30 9.07 -25.59
N ALA A 14 13.56 10.15 -25.29
CA ALA A 14 12.92 10.97 -26.30
C ALA A 14 13.92 11.66 -27.25
N GLY A 15 15.13 11.96 -26.77
CA GLY A 15 16.21 12.49 -27.61
C GLY A 15 16.83 11.46 -28.56
N GLN A 16 16.68 10.16 -28.27
CA GLN A 16 17.18 9.06 -29.11
C GLN A 16 16.08 8.50 -30.02
N ASP A 17 14.88 8.29 -29.47
CA ASP A 17 13.76 7.68 -30.16
C ASP A 17 12.41 8.10 -29.54
N GLY A 18 11.62 8.82 -30.34
CA GLY A 18 10.32 9.35 -29.91
C GLY A 18 9.25 8.29 -29.70
N GLU A 19 9.26 7.20 -30.47
CA GLU A 19 8.25 6.14 -30.38
C GLU A 19 8.40 5.33 -29.08
N SER A 20 9.61 4.92 -28.72
CA SER A 20 9.91 4.26 -27.46
C SER A 20 9.65 5.18 -26.26
N ALA A 21 9.96 6.47 -26.37
CA ALA A 21 9.60 7.43 -25.35
C ALA A 21 8.08 7.52 -25.16
N LEU A 22 7.30 7.52 -26.25
CA LEU A 22 5.84 7.52 -26.19
C LEU A 22 5.31 6.26 -25.50
N ILE A 23 5.84 5.08 -25.84
CA ILE A 23 5.45 3.82 -25.20
C ILE A 23 5.69 3.91 -23.69
N ILE A 24 6.89 4.33 -23.26
CA ILE A 24 7.22 4.51 -21.84
C ILE A 24 6.30 5.55 -21.20
N ALA A 25 6.05 6.69 -21.86
CA ALA A 25 5.18 7.74 -21.33
C ALA A 25 3.74 7.26 -21.09
N VAL A 26 3.24 6.31 -21.90
CA VAL A 26 1.89 5.74 -21.76
C VAL A 26 1.85 4.63 -20.71
N THR A 27 2.86 3.76 -20.64
CA THR A 27 2.90 2.64 -19.69
C THR A 27 3.28 3.07 -18.27
N LEU A 28 4.12 4.10 -18.12
CA LEU A 28 4.60 4.57 -16.83
C LEU A 28 3.49 5.08 -15.88
N PRO A 29 2.49 5.87 -16.31
CA PRO A 29 1.35 6.25 -15.47
C PRO A 29 0.35 5.12 -15.21
N LEU A 30 0.46 3.99 -15.92
CA LEU A 30 -0.38 2.82 -15.67
C LEU A 30 -0.14 2.25 -14.27
N ILE A 31 1.12 2.26 -13.81
CA ILE A 31 1.52 1.80 -12.47
C ILE A 31 0.80 2.59 -11.34
N PRO A 32 0.89 3.93 -11.26
CA PRO A 32 0.19 4.70 -10.23
C PRO A 32 -1.34 4.68 -10.40
N LEU A 33 -1.86 4.51 -11.62
CA LEU A 33 -3.30 4.38 -11.85
C LEU A 33 -3.86 3.10 -11.19
N PHE A 34 -3.23 1.95 -11.42
CA PHE A 34 -3.63 0.70 -10.78
C PHE A 34 -3.40 0.74 -9.26
N MET A 35 -2.34 1.40 -8.82
CA MET A 35 -2.08 1.64 -7.40
C MET A 35 -3.21 2.44 -6.75
N ALA A 36 -3.71 3.50 -7.38
CA ALA A 36 -4.85 4.25 -6.88
C ALA A 36 -6.12 3.36 -6.82
N LEU A 37 -6.36 2.55 -7.86
CA LEU A 37 -7.51 1.64 -7.93
C LEU A 37 -7.51 0.58 -6.80
N ILE A 38 -6.34 0.01 -6.49
CA ILE A 38 -6.14 -0.98 -5.41
C ILE A 38 -6.12 -0.31 -4.03
N GLY A 39 -5.53 0.88 -3.93
CA GLY A 39 -5.46 1.65 -2.69
C GLY A 39 -6.85 2.05 -2.18
N ILE A 40 -7.73 2.49 -3.09
CA ILE A 40 -9.11 2.86 -2.77
C ILE A 40 -9.90 1.66 -2.21
N THR A 41 -9.78 0.49 -2.83
CA THR A 41 -10.47 -0.75 -2.39
C THR A 41 -9.90 -1.32 -1.08
N THR A 42 -8.66 -0.98 -0.75
CA THR A 42 -8.01 -1.39 0.52
C THR A 42 -8.47 -0.50 1.69
N ARG A 43 -8.65 0.80 1.45
CA ARG A 43 -8.99 1.81 2.48
C ARG A 43 -10.34 1.55 3.16
N GLU A 44 -11.33 1.06 2.41
CA GLU A 44 -12.66 0.74 2.93
C GLU A 44 -12.65 -0.44 3.91
N GLN A 45 -11.74 -1.40 3.72
CA GLN A 45 -11.62 -2.57 4.59
C GLN A 45 -10.84 -2.27 5.88
N VAL A 46 -9.81 -1.42 5.80
CA VAL A 46 -9.02 -0.97 6.96
C VAL A 46 -9.85 -0.10 7.91
N ASN A 47 -10.62 0.87 7.38
CA ASN A 47 -11.47 1.73 8.19
C ASN A 47 -12.59 0.98 8.93
N ARG A 48 -13.16 -0.06 8.32
CA ARG A 48 -14.12 -0.95 9.00
C ARG A 48 -13.45 -1.70 10.15
N ARG A 49 -12.19 -2.10 10.00
CA ARG A 49 -11.40 -2.87 10.99
C ARG A 49 -11.05 -2.07 12.23
N LEU A 50 -10.65 -0.80 12.07
CA LEU A 50 -10.32 0.11 13.17
C LEU A 50 -11.54 0.40 14.06
N LYS A 51 -12.74 0.53 13.47
CA LYS A 51 -14.00 0.68 14.24
C LYS A 51 -14.33 -0.54 15.10
N TYR A 52 -13.90 -1.75 14.72
CA TYR A 52 -14.11 -2.96 15.53
C TYR A 52 -13.07 -3.16 16.62
N GLN A 53 -11.81 -2.72 16.42
CA GLN A 53 -10.76 -2.78 17.45
C GLN A 53 -11.01 -1.81 18.62
N ASN A 54 -11.45 -0.57 18.35
CA ASN A 54 -11.74 0.40 19.41
C ASN A 54 -12.88 -0.04 20.35
N ARG A 55 -13.84 -0.81 19.85
CA ARG A 55 -14.92 -1.38 20.66
C ARG A 55 -14.44 -2.42 21.67
N LEU A 56 -13.32 -3.10 21.40
CA LEU A 56 -12.76 -4.13 22.27
C LEU A 56 -11.87 -3.54 23.36
N ALA A 57 -11.13 -2.46 23.06
CA ALA A 57 -10.31 -1.74 24.03
C ALA A 57 -11.15 -1.08 25.13
N ASN A 58 -12.27 -0.43 24.78
CA ASN A 58 -13.20 0.13 25.76
C ASN A 58 -13.84 -0.96 26.64
N HIS A 59 -14.16 -2.13 26.05
CA HIS A 59 -14.73 -3.25 26.80
C HIS A 59 -13.72 -3.91 27.76
N PHE A 60 -12.42 -3.95 27.41
CA PHE A 60 -11.37 -4.39 28.32
C PHE A 60 -11.12 -3.40 29.46
N ALA A 61 -11.20 -2.09 29.19
CA ALA A 61 -11.11 -1.06 30.22
C ALA A 61 -12.29 -1.18 31.22
N ASP A 62 -13.51 -1.31 30.72
CA ASP A 62 -14.71 -1.50 31.55
C ASP A 62 -14.65 -2.77 32.41
N LEU A 63 -14.07 -3.85 31.87
CA LEU A 63 -13.88 -5.11 32.61
C LEU A 63 -12.79 -5.02 33.69
N VAL A 64 -11.72 -4.25 33.47
CA VAL A 64 -10.66 -4.02 34.47
C VAL A 64 -11.18 -3.14 35.62
N THR A 65 -12.04 -2.17 35.35
CA THR A 65 -12.64 -1.31 36.39
C THR A 65 -13.75 -2.02 37.18
N GLY A 66 -14.48 -2.97 36.59
CA GLY A 66 -15.54 -3.76 37.24
C GLY A 66 -15.09 -5.09 37.89
N LEU A 67 -13.81 -5.46 37.76
CA LEU A 67 -13.24 -6.68 38.34
C LEU A 67 -13.29 -6.75 39.89
N PRO A 68 -13.10 -5.64 40.64
CA PRO A 68 -13.21 -5.65 42.10
C PRO A 68 -14.63 -5.98 42.59
N THR A 69 -15.67 -5.51 41.90
CA THR A 69 -17.08 -5.79 42.23
C THR A 69 -17.51 -7.21 41.84
N LEU A 70 -16.91 -7.81 40.81
CA LEU A 70 -17.19 -9.20 40.38
C LEU A 70 -16.50 -10.26 41.24
N GLN A 71 -15.34 -9.97 41.83
CA GLN A 71 -14.65 -10.88 42.75
C GLN A 71 -15.42 -11.14 44.05
N VAL A 72 -16.24 -10.17 44.50
CA VAL A 72 -17.06 -10.28 45.71
C VAL A 72 -18.17 -11.33 45.59
N PHE A 73 -18.61 -11.68 44.37
CA PHE A 73 -19.76 -12.57 44.14
C PHE A 73 -19.42 -14.02 43.71
N GLY A 74 -18.15 -14.44 43.76
CA GLY A 74 -17.80 -15.88 43.70
C GLY A 74 -18.12 -16.65 42.41
N ARG A 75 -18.21 -15.99 41.24
CA ARG A 75 -18.50 -16.64 39.93
C ARG A 75 -17.38 -16.53 38.89
N ALA A 76 -16.13 -16.59 39.33
CA ALA A 76 -14.94 -16.45 38.47
C ALA A 76 -14.72 -17.54 37.39
N ARG A 77 -15.52 -18.62 37.35
CA ARG A 77 -15.30 -19.75 36.42
C ARG A 77 -16.04 -19.67 35.08
N SER A 78 -16.95 -18.72 34.86
CA SER A 78 -17.68 -18.60 33.58
C SER A 78 -16.94 -17.79 32.50
N GLN A 79 -15.88 -17.04 32.86
CA GLN A 79 -15.14 -16.17 31.93
C GLN A 79 -13.92 -16.83 31.27
N LEU A 80 -13.63 -18.11 31.53
CA LEU A 80 -12.53 -18.84 30.87
C LEU A 80 -12.85 -19.30 29.44
N LYS A 81 -14.12 -19.23 29.00
CA LYS A 81 -14.50 -19.52 27.60
C LYS A 81 -14.18 -18.40 26.61
N GLY A 82 -13.84 -17.20 27.09
CA GLY A 82 -13.48 -16.05 26.24
C GLY A 82 -12.07 -16.13 25.65
N LEU A 83 -11.14 -16.88 26.28
CA LEU A 83 -9.72 -16.81 25.94
C LEU A 83 -9.34 -17.56 24.64
N ARG A 84 -10.09 -18.61 24.26
CA ARG A 84 -9.89 -19.33 22.98
C ARG A 84 -10.41 -18.58 21.75
N ILE A 85 -11.21 -17.52 21.94
CA ILE A 85 -11.74 -16.70 20.84
C ILE A 85 -10.69 -15.68 20.36
N THR A 86 -9.66 -15.39 21.16
CA THR A 86 -8.64 -14.38 20.85
C THR A 86 -7.55 -14.89 19.89
N GLU A 87 -7.14 -16.16 19.96
CA GLU A 87 -6.08 -16.69 19.07
C GLU A 87 -6.53 -16.82 17.61
N GLN A 88 -7.72 -17.39 17.36
CA GLN A 88 -8.22 -17.54 15.99
C GLN A 88 -8.50 -16.18 15.32
N ARG A 89 -8.97 -15.19 16.10
CA ARG A 89 -9.15 -13.83 15.58
C ARG A 89 -7.82 -13.20 15.21
N SER A 90 -6.80 -13.24 16.07
CA SER A 90 -5.47 -12.73 15.71
C SER A 90 -4.91 -13.41 14.46
N ARG A 91 -5.03 -14.75 14.34
CA ARG A 91 -4.55 -15.49 13.16
C ARG A 91 -5.25 -15.06 11.86
N ILE A 92 -6.58 -14.96 11.88
CA ILE A 92 -7.36 -14.52 10.71
C ILE A 92 -6.98 -13.09 10.33
N GLU A 93 -6.77 -12.25 11.34
CA GLU A 93 -6.54 -10.83 11.13
C GLU A 93 -5.14 -10.57 10.56
N THR A 94 -4.10 -11.24 11.07
CA THR A 94 -2.75 -11.21 10.50
C THR A 94 -2.74 -11.74 9.06
N MET A 95 -3.42 -12.86 8.79
CA MET A 95 -3.47 -13.44 7.43
C MET A 95 -4.14 -12.53 6.42
N LYS A 96 -5.18 -11.77 6.81
CA LYS A 96 -5.80 -10.76 5.94
C LYS A 96 -4.84 -9.63 5.62
N THR A 97 -4.09 -9.12 6.61
CA THR A 97 -3.11 -8.05 6.38
C THR A 97 -2.00 -8.53 5.46
N LEU A 98 -1.47 -9.73 5.70
CA LEU A 98 -0.44 -10.34 4.85
C LEU A 98 -0.94 -10.54 3.41
N ARG A 99 -2.19 -11.02 3.24
CA ARG A 99 -2.81 -11.21 1.92
C ARG A 99 -2.93 -9.90 1.15
N ILE A 100 -3.29 -8.80 1.81
CA ILE A 100 -3.37 -7.48 1.17
C ILE A 100 -1.98 -7.03 0.72
N ALA A 101 -0.98 -7.11 1.59
CA ALA A 101 0.40 -6.71 1.27
C ALA A 101 1.01 -7.55 0.13
N PHE A 102 0.76 -8.87 0.10
CA PHE A 102 1.22 -9.73 -0.99
C PHE A 102 0.48 -9.46 -2.29
N LEU A 103 -0.83 -9.20 -2.25
CA LEU A 103 -1.61 -8.97 -3.47
C LEU A 103 -1.27 -7.60 -4.08
N SER A 104 -1.07 -6.56 -3.27
CA SER A 104 -0.64 -5.24 -3.74
C SER A 104 0.78 -5.29 -4.32
N GLY A 105 1.73 -5.91 -3.62
CA GLY A 105 3.10 -6.08 -4.10
C GLY A 105 3.19 -6.97 -5.34
N GLY A 106 2.46 -8.09 -5.36
CA GLY A 106 2.45 -9.04 -6.47
C GLY A 106 1.86 -8.46 -7.75
N VAL A 107 0.76 -7.72 -7.66
CA VAL A 107 0.18 -7.02 -8.82
C VAL A 107 1.15 -5.95 -9.35
N LEU A 108 1.82 -5.23 -8.46
CA LEU A 108 2.78 -4.21 -8.84
C LEU A 108 4.00 -4.80 -9.57
N GLU A 109 4.50 -5.93 -9.09
CA GLU A 109 5.60 -6.66 -9.72
C GLU A 109 5.19 -7.19 -11.11
N LEU A 110 3.98 -7.73 -11.23
CA LEU A 110 3.44 -8.19 -12.52
C LEU A 110 3.31 -7.04 -13.51
N LEU A 111 2.74 -5.90 -13.11
CA LEU A 111 2.56 -4.74 -13.99
C LEU A 111 3.90 -4.13 -14.43
N ALA A 112 4.87 -4.02 -13.51
CA ALA A 112 6.20 -3.55 -13.86
C ALA A 112 6.87 -4.48 -14.86
N THR A 113 6.81 -5.79 -14.62
CA THR A 113 7.36 -6.81 -15.53
C THR A 113 6.68 -6.76 -16.90
N LEU A 114 5.35 -6.64 -16.94
CA LEU A 114 4.58 -6.57 -18.18
C LEU A 114 4.90 -5.29 -18.97
N SER A 115 5.07 -4.17 -18.28
CA SER A 115 5.42 -2.87 -18.90
C SER A 115 6.81 -2.93 -19.55
N VAL A 116 7.80 -3.47 -18.84
CA VAL A 116 9.15 -3.67 -19.39
C VAL A 116 9.13 -4.66 -20.55
N ALA A 117 8.36 -5.75 -20.44
CA ALA A 117 8.21 -6.72 -21.52
C ALA A 117 7.60 -6.09 -22.79
N LEU A 118 6.58 -5.22 -22.64
CA LEU A 118 5.97 -4.52 -23.77
C LEU A 118 6.98 -3.61 -24.49
N VAL A 119 7.77 -2.85 -23.73
CA VAL A 119 8.88 -2.05 -24.28
C VAL A 119 9.89 -2.96 -25.00
N ALA A 120 10.25 -4.09 -24.41
CA ALA A 120 11.24 -4.99 -25.01
C ALA A 120 10.76 -5.63 -26.32
N VAL A 121 9.50 -6.07 -26.37
CA VAL A 121 8.90 -6.67 -27.58
C VAL A 121 8.79 -5.63 -28.69
N THR A 122 8.30 -4.42 -28.38
CA THR A 122 8.14 -3.35 -29.38
C THR A 122 9.47 -2.90 -29.96
N VAL A 123 10.47 -2.66 -29.10
CA VAL A 123 11.86 -2.34 -29.51
C VAL A 123 12.45 -3.47 -30.35
N GLY A 124 12.27 -4.73 -29.94
CA GLY A 124 12.77 -5.90 -30.66
C GLY A 124 12.21 -6.01 -32.09
N PHE A 125 10.90 -5.79 -32.27
CA PHE A 125 10.30 -5.79 -33.61
C PHE A 125 10.83 -4.66 -34.49
N ARG A 126 11.05 -3.46 -33.93
CA ARG A 126 11.58 -2.31 -34.69
C ARG A 126 13.03 -2.52 -35.14
N VAL A 127 13.85 -3.19 -34.32
CA VAL A 127 15.21 -3.59 -34.72
C VAL A 127 15.17 -4.57 -35.88
N VAL A 128 14.27 -5.56 -35.83
CA VAL A 128 14.11 -6.55 -36.92
C VAL A 128 13.55 -5.91 -38.20
N ALA A 129 12.67 -4.92 -38.07
CA ALA A 129 12.13 -4.15 -39.19
C ALA A 129 13.14 -3.18 -39.82
N GLY A 130 14.25 -2.89 -39.12
CA GLY A 130 15.25 -1.91 -39.55
C GLY A 130 14.93 -0.46 -39.18
N ASP A 131 13.85 -0.23 -38.42
CA ASP A 131 13.40 1.10 -37.98
C ASP A 131 14.20 1.64 -36.80
N LEU A 132 14.97 0.79 -36.11
CA LEU A 132 15.74 1.16 -34.92
C LEU A 132 17.11 0.46 -34.91
N ASP A 133 18.16 1.23 -34.68
CA ASP A 133 19.52 0.69 -34.55
C ASP A 133 19.70 -0.12 -33.26
N LEU A 134 20.53 -1.18 -33.31
CA LEU A 134 20.77 -2.10 -32.19
C LEU A 134 21.38 -1.38 -30.97
N THR A 135 22.28 -0.41 -31.18
CA THR A 135 22.89 0.34 -30.07
C THR A 135 21.82 1.16 -29.34
N THR A 136 20.93 1.81 -30.09
CA THR A 136 19.81 2.58 -29.53
C THR A 136 18.82 1.67 -28.81
N ALA A 137 18.49 0.51 -29.41
CA ALA A 137 17.62 -0.48 -28.80
C ALA A 137 18.17 -1.02 -27.48
N LEU A 138 19.45 -1.40 -27.43
CA LEU A 138 20.11 -1.86 -26.20
C LEU A 138 20.13 -0.76 -25.13
N PHE A 139 20.41 0.48 -25.53
CA PHE A 139 20.37 1.63 -24.64
C PHE A 139 18.99 1.80 -24.00
N ILE A 140 17.92 1.76 -24.80
CA ILE A 140 16.54 1.85 -24.32
C ILE A 140 16.18 0.67 -23.40
N LEU A 141 16.56 -0.56 -23.77
CA LEU A 141 16.27 -1.76 -22.99
C LEU A 141 16.90 -1.74 -21.60
N VAL A 142 18.12 -1.20 -21.48
CA VAL A 142 18.81 -1.05 -20.20
C VAL A 142 18.19 0.08 -19.36
N LEU A 143 17.77 1.17 -20.00
CA LEU A 143 17.24 2.35 -19.30
C LEU A 143 15.77 2.20 -18.87
N ALA A 144 14.98 1.41 -19.61
CA ALA A 144 13.57 1.17 -19.35
C ALA A 144 13.29 0.72 -17.89
N PRO A 145 13.90 -0.36 -17.35
CA PRO A 145 13.61 -0.80 -15.98
C PRO A 145 13.92 0.27 -14.90
N GLU A 146 14.91 1.12 -15.13
CA GLU A 146 15.27 2.22 -14.24
C GLU A 146 14.20 3.32 -14.20
N ALA A 147 13.41 3.50 -15.27
CA ALA A 147 12.28 4.44 -15.28
C ALA A 147 11.11 3.94 -14.42
N TYR A 148 10.87 2.63 -14.37
CA TYR A 148 9.75 2.03 -13.64
C TYR A 148 10.07 1.75 -12.17
N LEU A 149 11.35 1.57 -11.81
CA LEU A 149 11.77 1.23 -10.45
C LEU A 149 11.33 2.27 -9.39
N PRO A 150 11.54 3.59 -9.56
CA PRO A 150 11.15 4.58 -8.55
C PRO A 150 9.63 4.62 -8.33
N VAL A 151 8.86 4.48 -9.41
CA VAL A 151 7.40 4.47 -9.37
C VAL A 151 6.89 3.23 -8.62
N ARG A 152 7.52 2.07 -8.86
CA ARG A 152 7.27 0.83 -8.12
C ARG A 152 7.57 0.99 -6.63
N LEU A 153 8.69 1.62 -6.26
CA LEU A 153 9.03 1.84 -4.85
C LEU A 153 8.04 2.77 -4.14
N VAL A 154 7.54 3.80 -4.82
CA VAL A 154 6.43 4.62 -4.29
C VAL A 154 5.20 3.75 -4.07
N GLY A 155 4.88 2.84 -5.00
CA GLY A 155 3.84 1.81 -4.86
C GLY A 155 3.89 1.04 -3.56
N VAL A 156 5.05 0.45 -3.27
CA VAL A 156 5.30 -0.36 -2.08
C VAL A 156 5.18 0.50 -0.80
N HIS A 157 5.86 1.64 -0.77
CA HIS A 157 5.95 2.46 0.45
C HIS A 157 4.73 3.33 0.75
N PHE A 158 3.86 3.58 -0.23
CA PHE A 158 2.64 4.35 0.00
C PHE A 158 1.63 3.59 0.85
N HIS A 159 1.57 2.26 0.73
CA HIS A 159 0.77 1.43 1.63
C HIS A 159 1.32 1.49 3.07
N ASP A 160 2.64 1.46 3.24
CA ASP A 160 3.28 1.60 4.56
C ASP A 160 3.03 2.99 5.19
N SER A 161 3.05 4.06 4.37
CA SER A 161 2.85 5.44 4.83
C SER A 161 1.38 5.76 5.14
N ALA A 162 0.44 5.13 4.43
CA ALA A 162 -1.00 5.29 4.66
C ALA A 162 -1.43 4.74 6.04
N ASP A 163 -0.84 3.62 6.47
CA ASP A 163 -1.08 3.05 7.80
C ASP A 163 -0.48 3.94 8.90
N GLY A 164 0.71 4.49 8.67
CA GLY A 164 1.35 5.44 9.60
C GLY A 164 0.59 6.76 9.77
N THR A 165 0.08 7.34 8.68
CA THR A 165 -0.74 8.56 8.73
C THR A 165 -2.09 8.32 9.41
N ALA A 166 -2.74 7.17 9.18
CA ALA A 166 -3.98 6.82 9.87
C ALA A 166 -3.78 6.65 11.40
N ALA A 167 -2.64 6.08 11.81
CA ALA A 167 -2.27 5.97 13.22
C ALA A 167 -1.97 7.35 13.84
N ALA A 168 -1.24 8.22 13.13
CA ALA A 168 -0.97 9.59 13.56
C ALA A 168 -2.27 10.41 13.72
N ASP A 169 -3.18 10.34 12.75
CA ASP A 169 -4.50 10.98 12.81
C ASP A 169 -5.36 10.46 13.97
N ALA A 170 -5.22 9.18 14.35
CA ALA A 170 -5.91 8.62 15.50
C ALA A 170 -5.34 9.18 16.82
N VAL A 171 -4.02 9.34 16.92
CA VAL A 171 -3.34 9.93 18.09
C VAL A 171 -3.66 11.42 18.22
N LEU A 172 -3.55 12.19 17.13
CA LEU A 172 -3.87 13.62 17.10
C LEU A 172 -5.31 13.89 17.52
N ARG A 173 -6.28 13.10 17.04
CA ARG A 173 -7.68 13.23 17.48
C ARG A 173 -7.89 13.02 18.97
N ILE A 174 -7.09 12.17 19.62
CA ILE A 174 -7.17 11.97 21.08
C ILE A 174 -6.59 13.18 21.80
N ILE A 175 -5.49 13.75 21.29
CA ILE A 175 -4.86 14.95 21.85
C ILE A 175 -5.80 16.16 21.70
N ASP A 176 -6.35 16.39 20.50
CA ASP A 176 -7.28 17.50 20.22
C ASP A 176 -8.55 17.41 21.07
N ALA A 177 -9.07 16.19 21.30
CA ALA A 177 -10.22 15.96 22.16
C ALA A 177 -9.91 16.20 23.65
N ALA A 178 -8.65 16.06 24.08
CA ALA A 178 -8.20 16.35 25.44
C ALA A 178 -7.91 17.84 25.66
N GLU A 179 -7.54 18.58 24.60
CA GLU A 179 -7.24 20.01 24.67
C GLU A 179 -8.48 20.92 24.62
N THR A 180 -9.65 20.40 24.22
CA THR A 180 -10.90 21.17 24.26
C THR A 180 -11.47 21.15 25.68
N PRO A 181 -11.34 22.22 26.49
CA PRO A 181 -11.95 22.24 27.81
C PRO A 181 -13.46 22.30 27.60
N GLN A 182 -14.20 21.47 28.33
CA GLN A 182 -15.64 21.64 28.48
C GLN A 182 -15.89 23.03 29.08
N ALA A 183 -16.06 24.03 28.22
CA ALA A 183 -16.78 25.24 28.56
C ALA A 183 -18.27 24.86 28.71
N THR A 184 -18.94 25.52 29.65
CA THR A 184 -20.33 25.36 30.10
C THR A 184 -20.62 24.08 30.92
N GLU A 185 -21.11 24.16 32.16
CA GLU A 185 -21.89 25.18 32.87
C GLU A 185 -21.61 25.15 34.39
#